data_AF-A0A2N3H0F8-F1
#
_entry.id   AF-A0A2N3H0F8-F1
#
_cell.length_a   1.000
_cell.length_b   1.000
_cell.length_c   1.000
_cell.angle_alpha   90.00
_cell.angle_beta   90.00
_cell.angle_gamma   90.00
#
_symmetry.space_group_name_H-M   'P 1'
#
loop_
_entity.id
_entity.type
_entity.pdbx_description
1 polymer ?
#
loop_
_entity_poly.entity_id
_entity_poly.type
_entity_poly.pdbx_seq_one_letter_code
_entity_poly.pdbx_strand_id
1 'polypeptide(L)'
;MRHHWKSTRAAGDTELIRDVTVLSSIAVYLYADTDNILRIGQCLQGKGGLMLRIQRLREAQGLSRSALARIALMHAATVGQIESSYIGRPYQSQLEKLAAALGFTGDAEELLEEVDTDERP
;
A
#
# COMPACT_ATOMS: atom_id res chain seq x y z
N MET A 1 -43.48 49.56 6.48
CA MET A 1 -43.52 50.08 5.09
C MET A 1 -42.09 50.13 4.55
N ARG A 2 -41.92 49.81 3.26
CA ARG A 2 -40.68 49.35 2.61
C ARG A 2 -39.60 50.44 2.56
N HIS A 3 -38.37 50.12 2.95
CA HIS A 3 -37.19 50.88 2.56
C HIS A 3 -36.61 50.28 1.28
N HIS A 4 -36.70 51.06 0.21
CA HIS A 4 -36.07 50.84 -1.07
C HIS A 4 -34.77 51.66 -1.11
N TRP A 5 -33.64 51.00 -1.34
CA TRP A 5 -32.52 51.55 -2.09
C TRP A 5 -31.57 50.41 -2.48
N LYS A 6 -31.37 50.23 -3.78
CA LYS A 6 -30.34 49.37 -4.36
C LYS A 6 -29.04 50.18 -4.48
N SER A 7 -27.90 49.58 -4.16
CA SER A 7 -26.63 49.98 -4.74
C SER A 7 -25.73 48.77 -4.95
N THR A 8 -25.45 48.50 -6.22
CA THR A 8 -24.52 47.49 -6.73
C THR A 8 -23.08 47.97 -6.61
N ARG A 9 -22.22 47.19 -5.95
CA ARG A 9 -20.76 47.09 -6.22
C ARG A 9 -20.44 45.60 -6.20
N ALA A 10 -20.15 45.02 -7.36
CA ALA A 10 -18.85 45.00 -8.03
C ALA A 10 -17.87 44.05 -7.33
N ALA A 11 -17.34 43.16 -8.18
CA ALA A 11 -16.61 41.95 -7.89
C ALA A 11 -15.38 42.11 -6.97
N GLY A 12 -15.09 41.01 -6.28
CA GLY A 12 -13.73 40.50 -6.21
C GLY A 12 -12.96 40.86 -4.95
N ASP A 13 -13.43 40.41 -3.79
CA ASP A 13 -12.59 40.26 -2.61
C ASP A 13 -12.69 38.82 -2.10
N THR A 14 -11.65 38.06 -2.44
CA THR A 14 -11.04 36.96 -1.68
C THR A 14 -11.75 36.56 -0.38
N GLU A 15 -12.69 35.64 -0.48
CA GLU A 15 -13.07 34.76 0.63
C GLU A 15 -12.61 33.33 0.31
N LEU A 16 -11.28 33.20 0.25
CA LEU A 16 -10.60 31.93 0.41
C LEU A 16 -10.83 31.51 1.86
N ILE A 17 -11.85 30.69 2.15
CA ILE A 17 -11.93 29.84 3.36
C ILE A 17 -13.20 28.96 3.31
N ARG A 18 -12.96 27.65 3.42
CA ARG A 18 -13.85 26.59 3.92
C ARG A 18 -14.90 26.00 2.98
N ASP A 19 -14.42 25.08 2.13
CA ASP A 19 -15.16 23.84 1.87
C ASP A 19 -14.21 22.64 1.98
N VAL A 20 -13.84 22.31 3.23
CA VAL A 20 -13.09 21.08 3.58
C VAL A 20 -13.98 19.82 3.47
N THR A 21 -15.27 20.01 3.22
CA THR A 21 -16.30 18.98 3.35
C THR A 21 -16.47 18.08 2.12
N VAL A 22 -15.97 18.47 0.94
CA VAL A 22 -16.13 17.66 -0.30
C VAL A 22 -14.92 16.75 -0.59
N LEU A 23 -13.76 16.99 0.01
CA LEU A 23 -12.62 16.07 -0.09
C LEU A 23 -12.70 14.87 0.89
N SER A 24 -13.71 14.85 1.77
CA SER A 24 -13.93 13.77 2.74
C SER A 24 -14.56 12.50 2.12
N SER A 25 -15.12 12.56 0.90
CA SER A 25 -15.83 11.40 0.32
C SER A 25 -14.95 10.42 -0.48
N ILE A 26 -13.70 10.75 -0.81
CA ILE A 26 -12.79 9.81 -1.49
C ILE A 26 -11.76 9.17 -0.53
N ALA A 27 -11.48 9.82 0.61
CA ALA A 27 -10.49 9.32 1.57
C ALA A 27 -11.01 8.19 2.50
N VAL A 28 -12.32 7.95 2.54
CA VAL A 28 -12.92 6.94 3.45
C VAL A 28 -13.02 5.54 2.80
N TYR A 29 -12.89 5.40 1.47
CA TYR A 29 -13.09 4.12 0.77
C TYR A 29 -11.82 3.40 0.28
N LEU A 30 -10.63 3.97 0.47
CA LEU A 30 -9.36 3.34 0.04
C LEU A 30 -8.37 3.06 1.18
N TYR A 31 -8.72 3.33 2.44
CA TYR A 31 -7.87 3.09 3.60
C TYR A 31 -8.55 2.18 4.64
N ALA A 32 -8.67 0.90 4.30
CA ALA A 32 -9.03 -0.16 5.25
C ALA A 32 -7.93 -1.21 5.33
N ASP A 33 -6.66 -0.77 5.35
CA ASP A 33 -5.55 -1.64 5.68
C ASP A 33 -4.66 -0.94 6.71
N THR A 34 -4.80 -1.36 7.97
CA THR A 34 -4.10 -0.80 9.14
C THR A 34 -2.58 -0.95 9.06
N ASP A 35 -2.06 -1.65 8.06
CA ASP A 35 -0.63 -1.77 7.80
C ASP A 35 0.02 -0.48 7.24
N ASN A 36 -0.77 0.51 6.78
CA ASN A 36 -0.22 1.71 6.13
C ASN A 36 0.11 2.88 7.10
N ILE A 37 -0.32 2.83 8.36
CA ILE A 37 -0.02 3.90 9.35
C ILE A 37 1.41 3.79 9.90
N LEU A 38 2.06 2.63 9.81
CA LEU A 38 3.43 2.45 10.31
C LEU A 38 4.53 3.00 9.37
N ARG A 39 4.17 3.52 8.18
CA ARG A 39 5.13 3.86 7.11
C ARG A 39 5.77 5.24 7.20
N ILE A 40 5.33 6.09 8.13
CA ILE A 40 5.95 7.42 8.37
C ILE A 40 7.17 7.30 9.31
N GLY A 41 7.41 6.12 9.92
CA GLY A 41 8.43 5.92 10.96
C GLY A 41 9.72 5.19 10.57
N GLN A 42 9.91 4.73 9.33
CA GLN A 42 11.02 3.81 8.98
C GLN A 42 12.14 4.44 8.13
N CYS A 43 12.28 5.76 8.12
CA CYS A 43 13.37 6.44 7.40
C CYS A 43 14.73 6.44 8.14
N LEU A 44 14.88 5.75 9.28
CA LEU A 44 16.05 5.91 10.18
C LEU A 44 16.83 4.65 10.55
N GLN A 45 16.66 3.51 9.88
CA GLN A 45 17.47 2.32 10.18
C GLN A 45 18.09 1.70 8.93
N GLY A 46 19.24 2.24 8.54
CA GLY A 46 20.25 1.53 7.76
C GLY A 46 20.89 0.43 8.61
N LYS A 47 20.23 -0.72 8.64
CA LYS A 47 20.85 -2.01 8.94
C LYS A 47 20.41 -2.94 7.83
N GLY A 48 21.33 -3.25 6.90
CA GLY A 48 21.12 -4.28 5.88
C GLY A 48 20.57 -5.55 6.53
N GLY A 49 19.29 -5.75 6.34
CA GLY A 49 18.54 -6.90 6.83
C GLY A 49 18.32 -7.85 5.68
N LEU A 50 18.39 -9.14 5.94
CA LEU A 50 17.93 -10.13 4.98
C LEU A 50 16.41 -10.24 5.09
N MET A 51 15.73 -10.15 3.96
CA MET A 51 14.30 -10.43 3.83
C MET A 51 14.07 -11.39 2.67
N LEU A 52 12.93 -12.07 2.60
CA LEU A 52 12.63 -12.89 1.44
C LEU A 52 12.32 -12.02 0.21
N ARG A 53 12.72 -12.47 -0.98
CA ARG A 53 12.44 -11.78 -2.25
C ARG A 53 10.95 -11.48 -2.45
N ILE A 54 10.06 -12.39 -2.05
CA ILE A 54 8.61 -12.16 -2.05
C ILE A 54 8.22 -10.91 -1.25
N GLN A 55 8.78 -10.74 -0.05
CA GLN A 55 8.51 -9.59 0.80
C GLN A 55 9.05 -8.31 0.14
N ARG A 56 10.27 -8.37 -0.41
CA ARG A 56 10.92 -7.25 -1.08
C ARG A 56 10.12 -6.72 -2.27
N LEU A 57 9.66 -7.63 -3.14
CA LEU A 57 8.87 -7.31 -4.33
C LEU A 57 7.51 -6.72 -3.94
N ARG A 58 6.86 -7.32 -2.93
CA ARG A 58 5.58 -6.82 -2.40
C ARG A 58 5.71 -5.38 -1.89
N GLU A 59 6.73 -5.13 -1.07
CA GLU A 59 6.97 -3.80 -0.49
C GLU A 59 7.39 -2.76 -1.55
N ALA A 60 8.16 -3.17 -2.57
CA ALA A 60 8.51 -2.32 -3.71
C ALA A 60 7.27 -1.84 -4.48
N GLN A 61 6.24 -2.68 -4.56
CA GLN A 61 4.96 -2.35 -5.20
C GLN A 61 3.97 -1.64 -4.26
N GLY A 62 4.35 -1.38 -3.00
CA GLY A 62 3.49 -0.75 -2.00
C GLY A 62 2.31 -1.61 -1.57
N LEU A 63 2.40 -2.94 -1.76
CA LEU A 63 1.34 -3.88 -1.41
C LEU A 63 1.43 -4.29 0.06
N SER A 64 0.29 -4.34 0.75
CA SER A 64 0.18 -5.07 2.02
C SER A 64 0.14 -6.58 1.77
N ARG A 65 0.35 -7.39 2.81
CA ARG A 65 0.21 -8.86 2.71
C ARG A 65 -1.20 -9.26 2.30
N SER A 66 -2.20 -8.60 2.86
CA SER A 66 -3.62 -8.82 2.53
C SER A 66 -3.92 -8.46 1.07
N ALA A 67 -3.32 -7.39 0.54
CA ALA A 67 -3.45 -7.01 -0.86
C ALA A 67 -2.81 -8.07 -1.79
N LEU A 68 -1.58 -8.51 -1.50
CA LEU A 68 -0.94 -9.58 -2.26
C LEU A 68 -1.76 -10.87 -2.24
N ALA A 69 -2.26 -11.27 -1.07
CA ALA A 69 -3.09 -12.47 -0.92
C ALA A 69 -4.36 -12.41 -1.79
N ARG A 70 -5.02 -11.25 -1.86
CA ARG A 70 -6.18 -11.04 -2.73
C ARG A 70 -5.83 -11.20 -4.21
N ILE A 71 -4.72 -10.63 -4.65
CA ILE A 71 -4.27 -10.72 -6.06
C ILE A 71 -3.90 -12.17 -6.40
N ALA A 72 -3.19 -12.85 -5.50
CA ALA A 72 -2.77 -14.25 -5.67
C ALA A 72 -3.90 -15.28 -5.46
N LEU A 73 -5.11 -14.83 -5.10
CA LEU A 73 -6.24 -15.70 -4.74
C LEU A 73 -5.87 -16.70 -3.62
N MET A 74 -5.23 -16.19 -2.58
CA MET A 74 -4.75 -16.93 -1.41
C MET A 74 -5.29 -16.34 -0.11
N HIS A 75 -5.24 -17.13 0.97
CA HIS A 75 -5.59 -16.64 2.30
C HIS A 75 -4.46 -15.77 2.87
N ALA A 76 -4.80 -14.62 3.47
CA ALA A 76 -3.82 -13.67 4.00
C ALA A 76 -2.88 -14.28 5.04
N ALA A 77 -3.40 -15.17 5.90
CA ALA A 77 -2.56 -15.88 6.87
C ALA A 77 -1.53 -16.81 6.20
N THR A 78 -1.86 -17.41 5.06
CA THR A 78 -0.93 -18.26 4.30
C THR A 78 0.22 -17.43 3.75
N VAL A 79 -0.07 -16.26 3.19
CA VAL A 79 0.99 -15.34 2.71
C VAL A 79 1.88 -14.88 3.87
N GLY A 80 1.30 -14.51 5.02
CA GLY A 80 2.07 -14.15 6.20
C GLY A 80 2.95 -15.29 6.74
N GLN A 81 2.45 -16.53 6.68
CA GLN A 81 3.21 -17.72 7.06
C GLN A 81 4.38 -18.01 6.10
N ILE A 82 4.18 -17.79 4.79
CA ILE A 82 5.24 -17.92 3.78
C ILE A 82 6.33 -16.87 4.01
N GLU A 83 5.95 -15.61 4.18
CA GLU A 83 6.92 -14.52 4.42
C GLU A 83 7.71 -14.67 5.71
N SER A 84 7.11 -15.26 6.74
CA SER A 84 7.77 -15.50 8.03
C SER A 84 8.59 -16.78 8.06
N SER A 85 8.62 -17.57 6.97
CA SER A 85 9.19 -18.93 6.94
C SER A 85 8.65 -19.84 8.06
N TYR A 86 7.46 -19.53 8.58
CA TYR A 86 6.88 -20.24 9.73
C TYR A 86 6.30 -21.60 9.32
N ILE A 87 5.78 -21.69 8.10
CA ILE A 87 5.39 -22.97 7.53
C ILE A 87 6.61 -23.64 6.90
N GLY A 88 6.62 -24.98 6.89
CA GLY A 88 7.53 -25.75 6.03
C GLY A 88 7.38 -25.34 4.56
N ARG A 89 8.23 -25.89 3.68
CA ARG A 89 8.34 -25.48 2.28
C ARG A 89 6.96 -25.31 1.61
N PRO A 90 6.61 -24.10 1.11
CA PRO A 90 5.35 -23.85 0.42
C PRO A 90 5.19 -24.74 -0.82
N TYR A 91 3.95 -25.02 -1.23
CA TYR A 91 3.72 -25.78 -2.45
C TYR A 91 4.10 -24.95 -3.69
N GLN A 92 4.61 -25.60 -4.74
CA GLN A 92 4.99 -24.93 -5.98
C GLN A 92 3.85 -24.09 -6.57
N SER A 93 2.62 -24.61 -6.56
CA SER A 93 1.44 -23.89 -7.05
C SER A 93 1.09 -22.63 -6.24
N GLN A 94 1.53 -22.53 -4.98
CA GLN A 94 1.39 -21.31 -4.18
C GLN A 94 2.43 -20.28 -4.62
N LEU A 95 3.68 -20.73 -4.84
CA LEU A 95 4.76 -19.86 -5.32
C LEU A 95 4.44 -19.31 -6.71
N GLU A 96 3.92 -20.12 -7.62
CA GLU A 96 3.51 -19.69 -8.96
C GLU A 96 2.41 -18.62 -8.92
N LYS A 97 1.42 -18.76 -8.02
CA LYS A 97 0.38 -17.74 -7.82
C LYS A 97 0.96 -16.42 -7.31
N LEU A 98 1.92 -16.50 -6.40
CA LEU A 98 2.59 -15.32 -5.84
C LEU A 98 3.49 -14.66 -6.90
N ALA A 99 4.21 -15.44 -7.70
CA ALA A 99 5.01 -14.95 -8.82
C ALA A 99 4.13 -14.23 -9.84
N ALA A 100 3.03 -14.85 -10.25
CA ALA A 100 2.06 -14.24 -11.16
C ALA A 100 1.46 -12.95 -10.59
N ALA A 101 1.11 -12.94 -9.29
CA ALA A 101 0.56 -11.75 -8.62
C ALA A 101 1.57 -10.60 -8.52
N LEU A 102 2.86 -10.91 -8.39
CA LEU A 102 3.95 -9.94 -8.32
C LEU A 102 4.51 -9.56 -9.71
N GLY A 103 4.06 -10.21 -10.79
CA GLY A 103 4.64 -10.05 -12.13
C GLY A 103 6.09 -10.55 -12.21
N PHE A 104 6.48 -11.46 -11.33
CA PHE A 104 7.82 -12.05 -11.30
C PHE A 104 7.95 -13.13 -12.39
N THR A 105 9.01 -13.06 -13.18
CA THR A 105 9.21 -13.91 -14.37
C THR A 105 10.32 -14.95 -14.22
N GLY A 106 11.05 -14.94 -13.10
CA GLY A 106 12.03 -15.98 -12.77
C GLY A 106 11.39 -17.27 -12.26
N ASP A 107 12.20 -18.18 -11.73
CA ASP A 107 11.67 -19.39 -11.09
C ASP A 107 10.91 -19.02 -9.82
N ALA A 108 9.70 -19.54 -9.64
CA ALA A 108 8.89 -19.24 -8.47
C ALA A 108 9.57 -19.62 -7.14
N GLU A 109 10.52 -20.56 -7.13
CA GLU A 109 11.33 -20.89 -5.95
C GLU A 109 12.25 -19.75 -5.51
N GLU A 110 12.70 -18.91 -6.45
CA GLU A 110 13.54 -17.75 -6.16
C GLU A 110 12.85 -16.72 -5.25
N LEU A 111 11.51 -16.76 -5.16
CA LEU A 111 10.75 -15.91 -4.23
C LEU A 111 11.10 -16.19 -2.75
N LEU A 112 11.63 -17.37 -2.45
CA LEU A 112 12.06 -17.79 -1.12
C LEU A 112 13.53 -17.46 -0.84
N GLU A 113 14.24 -16.85 -1.78
CA GLU A 113 15.62 -16.43 -1.55
C GLU A 113 15.67 -15.23 -0.61
N GLU A 114 16.65 -15.24 0.30
CA GLU A 114 16.99 -14.08 1.11
C GLU A 114 17.70 -13.04 0.25
N VAL A 115 17.22 -11.80 0.30
CA VAL A 115 17.75 -10.63 -0.40
C VAL A 115 18.02 -9.50 0.58
N ASP A 116 18.97 -8.64 0.24
CA ASP A 116 19.32 -7.48 1.05
C ASP A 116 18.22 -6.40 0.95
N THR A 117 17.87 -5.80 2.09
CA THR A 117 16.96 -4.64 2.16
C THR A 117 17.51 -3.40 1.47
N ASP A 118 18.83 -3.26 1.39
CA ASP A 118 19.51 -2.05 0.93
C ASP A 118 19.77 -2.07 -0.60
N GLU A 119 19.46 -3.17 -1.27
CA GLU A 119 19.58 -3.28 -2.73
C GLU A 119 18.48 -2.45 -3.40
N ARG A 120 18.88 -1.31 -3.99
CA ARG A 120 18.00 -0.38 -4.70
C ARG A 120 17.57 -1.02 -6.03
N PRO A 121 16.28 -0.98 -6.41
CA PRO A 121 15.81 -1.54 -7.68
C PRO A 121 16.38 -0.77 -8.88
#